data_AF-A0A847NUT7-F1
#
_entry.id   AF-A0A847NUT7-F1
#
_cell.length_a   1.000
_cell.length_b   1.000
_cell.length_c   1.000
_cell.angle_alpha   90.00
_cell.angle_beta   90.00
_cell.angle_gamma   90.00
#
_symmetry.space_group_name_H-M   'P 1'
#
loop_
_entity.id
_entity.type
_entity.pdbx_description
1 polymer ?
#
loop_
_entity_poly.entity_id
_entity_poly.type
_entity_poly.pdbx_seq_one_letter_code
_entity_poly.pdbx_strand_id
1 'polypeptide(L)'
;MKKIKLNHLIYFIAAISIIILGMSAYKAKQSHENKLYLVLHKKIKERALECYLKQECEGKITLGDLYQKNYLDELFDPVTKEKMDNNICIEYINEEVYFC
;
A
#
# COMPACT_ATOMS: atom_id res chain seq x y z
N MET A 1 3.35 54.76 0.01
CA MET A 1 2.23 53.81 -0.24
C MET A 1 2.58 52.57 -1.09
N LYS A 2 3.59 52.59 -1.99
CA LYS A 2 3.94 51.43 -2.85
C LYS A 2 4.53 50.20 -2.13
N LYS A 3 5.35 50.39 -1.08
CA LYS A 3 6.01 49.29 -0.34
C LYS A 3 5.03 48.33 0.36
N ILE A 4 3.94 48.85 0.92
CA ILE A 4 2.93 48.03 1.63
C ILE A 4 2.26 47.03 0.66
N LYS A 5 1.94 47.47 -0.57
CA LYS A 5 1.37 46.60 -1.60
C LYS A 5 2.33 45.51 -2.09
N LEU A 6 3.64 45.78 -2.12
CA LEU A 6 4.66 44.78 -2.48
C LEU A 6 4.81 43.69 -1.42
N ASN A 7 4.81 44.05 -0.13
CA ASN A 7 4.88 43.08 0.95
C ASN A 7 3.66 42.15 0.96
N HIS A 8 2.45 42.68 0.78
CA HIS A 8 1.24 41.85 0.67
C HIS A 8 1.28 40.89 -0.53
N LEU A 9 1.82 41.31 -1.68
CA LEU A 9 2.01 40.44 -2.84
C LEU A 9 2.99 39.29 -2.54
N ILE A 10 4.10 39.57 -1.86
CA ILE A 10 5.09 38.56 -1.46
C ILE A 10 4.46 37.53 -0.51
N TYR A 11 3.70 37.99 0.50
CA TYR A 11 3.00 37.07 1.41
C TYR A 11 1.97 36.20 0.68
N PHE A 12 1.25 36.77 -0.29
CA PHE A 12 0.29 36.03 -1.09
C PHE A 12 0.96 34.93 -1.94
N ILE A 13 2.07 35.25 -2.59
CA ILE A 13 2.87 34.26 -3.36
C ILE A 13 3.39 33.17 -2.42
N ALA A 14 3.96 33.55 -1.27
CA ALA A 14 4.46 32.59 -0.29
C ALA A 14 3.36 31.64 0.23
N ALA A 15 2.16 32.16 0.50
CA ALA A 15 1.02 31.35 0.93
C ALA A 15 0.61 30.34 -0.15
N ILE A 16 0.54 30.76 -1.42
CA ILE A 16 0.25 29.85 -2.55
C ILE A 16 1.34 28.80 -2.69
N SER A 17 2.61 29.17 -2.58
CA SER A 17 3.72 28.22 -2.66
C SER A 17 3.64 27.16 -1.56
N ILE A 18 3.31 27.54 -0.31
CA ILE A 18 3.13 26.59 0.79
C ILE A 18 1.98 25.61 0.49
N ILE A 19 0.86 26.11 -0.05
CA ILE A 19 -0.28 25.27 -0.42
C ILE A 19 0.11 24.26 -1.52
N ILE A 20 0.80 24.71 -2.56
CA ILE A 20 1.25 23.84 -3.66
C ILE A 20 2.23 22.77 -3.15
N LEU A 21 3.20 23.17 -2.33
CA LEU A 21 4.18 22.24 -1.74
C LEU A 21 3.52 21.25 -0.78
N GLY A 22 2.53 21.68 0.00
CA GLY A 22 1.77 20.79 0.87
C GLY A 22 1.00 19.74 0.08
N MET A 23 0.30 20.15 -0.99
CA MET A 23 -0.41 19.22 -1.87
C MET A 23 0.52 18.24 -2.58
N SER A 24 1.68 18.69 -3.05
CA SER A 24 2.64 17.80 -3.72
C SER A 24 3.25 16.79 -2.75
N ALA A 25 3.62 17.22 -1.54
CA ALA A 25 4.13 16.34 -0.49
C ALA A 25 3.10 15.28 -0.09
N TYR A 26 1.82 15.66 0.06
CA TYR A 26 0.74 14.73 0.35
C TYR A 26 0.58 13.67 -0.75
N LYS A 27 0.55 14.08 -2.03
CA LYS A 27 0.46 13.16 -3.16
C LYS A 27 1.67 12.23 -3.24
N ALA A 28 2.87 12.75 -2.95
CA ALA A 28 4.08 11.94 -2.93
C ALA A 28 4.03 10.87 -1.84
N LYS A 29 3.59 11.22 -0.62
CA LYS A 29 3.37 10.27 0.48
C LYS A 29 2.38 9.19 0.09
N GLN A 30 1.21 9.58 -0.40
CA GLN A 30 0.17 8.63 -0.81
C GLN A 30 0.65 7.69 -1.93
N SER A 31 1.39 8.22 -2.92
CA SER A 31 1.97 7.40 -3.98
C SER A 31 2.99 6.40 -3.44
N HIS A 32 3.80 6.80 -2.46
CA HIS A 32 4.75 5.90 -1.82
C HIS A 32 4.04 4.78 -1.06
N GLU A 33 3.04 5.11 -0.24
CA GLU A 33 2.23 4.15 0.51
C GLU A 33 1.54 3.15 -0.44
N ASN A 34 0.93 3.63 -1.52
CA ASN A 34 0.30 2.76 -2.52
C ASN A 34 1.29 1.79 -3.18
N LYS A 35 2.53 2.24 -3.45
CA LYS A 35 3.58 1.38 -4.01
C LYS A 35 4.03 0.33 -3.01
N LEU A 36 4.10 0.67 -1.72
CA LEU A 36 4.43 -0.29 -0.67
C LEU A 36 3.36 -1.40 -0.58
N TYR A 37 2.08 -1.03 -0.56
CA TYR A 37 0.99 -2.02 -0.58
C TYR A 37 0.98 -2.84 -1.87
N LEU A 38 1.27 -2.24 -3.02
CA LEU A 38 1.37 -2.97 -4.29
C LEU A 38 2.42 -4.08 -4.22
N VAL A 39 3.60 -3.78 -3.70
CA VAL A 39 4.69 -4.78 -3.55
C VAL A 39 4.28 -5.88 -2.57
N LEU A 40 3.69 -5.50 -1.44
CA LEU A 40 3.21 -6.45 -0.44
C LEU A 40 2.16 -7.40 -1.04
N HIS A 41 1.14 -6.85 -1.70
CA HIS A 41 0.08 -7.60 -2.33
C HIS A 41 0.59 -8.53 -3.43
N LYS A 42 1.54 -8.07 -4.26
CA LYS A 42 2.19 -8.93 -5.26
C LYS A 42 2.92 -10.09 -4.61
N LYS A 43 3.72 -9.84 -3.57
CA LYS A 43 4.41 -10.89 -2.82
C LYS A 43 3.43 -11.94 -2.28
N ILE A 44 2.32 -11.49 -1.68
CA ILE A 44 1.30 -12.41 -1.15
C ILE A 44 0.68 -13.24 -2.28
N LYS A 45 0.27 -12.61 -3.38
CA LYS A 45 -0.34 -13.29 -4.52
C LYS A 45 0.61 -14.29 -5.19
N GLU A 46 1.88 -13.95 -5.34
CA GLU A 46 2.90 -14.84 -5.91
C GLU A 46 3.08 -16.10 -5.06
N ARG A 47 3.15 -15.94 -3.72
CA ARG A 47 3.30 -17.08 -2.80
C ARG A 47 2.02 -17.92 -2.69
N ALA A 48 0.85 -17.29 -2.72
CA ALA A 48 -0.41 -17.99 -2.80
C ALA A 48 -0.52 -18.79 -4.09
N LEU A 49 -0.17 -18.20 -5.24
CA LEU A 49 -0.16 -18.87 -6.54
C LEU A 49 0.76 -20.09 -6.50
N GLU A 50 1.96 -19.96 -5.94
CA GLU A 50 2.87 -21.10 -5.75
C GLU A 50 2.21 -22.22 -4.92
N CYS A 51 1.44 -21.88 -3.89
CA CYS A 51 0.71 -22.85 -3.07
C CYS A 51 -0.38 -23.58 -3.87
N TYR A 52 -1.18 -22.85 -4.65
CA TYR A 52 -2.21 -23.46 -5.51
C TYR A 52 -1.61 -24.33 -6.61
N LEU A 53 -0.52 -23.89 -7.26
CA LEU A 53 0.16 -24.64 -8.31
C LEU A 53 0.79 -25.93 -7.80
N LYS A 54 1.24 -25.95 -6.55
CA LYS A 54 1.75 -27.15 -5.86
C LYS A 54 0.64 -28.05 -5.29
N GLN A 55 -0.63 -27.67 -5.47
CA GLN A 55 -1.80 -28.38 -4.91
C GLN A 55 -1.76 -28.48 -3.38
N GLU A 56 -1.06 -27.56 -2.71
CA GLU A 56 -0.99 -27.48 -1.24
C GLU A 56 -2.07 -26.55 -0.66
N CYS A 57 -2.68 -25.73 -1.52
CA CYS A 57 -3.81 -24.85 -1.21
C CYS A 57 -4.96 -25.16 -2.17
N GLU A 58 -6.19 -25.19 -1.65
CA GLU A 58 -7.41 -25.42 -2.44
C GLU A 58 -8.53 -24.49 -1.95
N GLY A 59 -9.39 -24.03 -2.86
CA GLY A 59 -10.50 -23.15 -2.54
C GLY A 59 -10.06 -21.82 -1.93
N LYS A 60 -10.83 -21.34 -0.94
CA LYS A 60 -10.51 -20.13 -0.19
C LYS A 60 -9.55 -20.46 0.95
N ILE A 61 -8.44 -19.74 0.99
CA ILE A 61 -7.45 -19.82 2.07
C ILE A 61 -7.34 -18.45 2.74
N THR A 62 -6.61 -18.40 3.84
CA THR A 62 -6.27 -17.19 4.57
C THR A 62 -4.79 -16.89 4.47
N LEU A 63 -4.40 -15.65 4.75
CA LEU A 63 -2.99 -15.28 4.89
C LEU A 63 -2.29 -16.12 5.98
N GLY A 64 -3.01 -16.48 7.04
CA GLY A 64 -2.55 -17.40 8.08
C GLY A 64 -2.21 -18.80 7.57
N ASP A 65 -2.97 -19.33 6.61
CA ASP A 65 -2.68 -20.64 6.02
C ASP A 65 -1.35 -20.64 5.26
N LEU A 66 -1.03 -19.54 4.58
CA LEU A 66 0.26 -19.36 3.90
C LEU A 66 1.44 -19.31 4.89
N TYR A 67 1.23 -18.74 6.08
CA TYR A 67 2.23 -18.76 7.16
C TYR A 67 2.45 -20.17 7.69
N GLN A 68 1.37 -20.89 8.00
CA GLN A 68 1.44 -22.25 8.54
C GLN A 68 2.13 -23.23 7.57
N LYS A 69 1.93 -23.04 6.27
CA LYS A 69 2.54 -23.83 5.20
C LYS A 69 3.95 -23.32 4.80
N ASN A 70 4.50 -22.33 5.50
CA ASN A 70 5.82 -21.74 5.23
C ASN A 70 5.99 -21.12 3.83
N TYR A 71 4.90 -20.71 3.19
CA TYR A 71 4.97 -19.96 1.93
C TYR A 71 5.34 -18.49 2.15
N LEU A 72 5.07 -17.96 3.35
CA LEU A 72 5.38 -16.61 3.77
C LEU A 72 5.81 -16.59 5.24
N ASP A 73 6.73 -15.69 5.57
CA ASP A 73 6.93 -15.24 6.95
C ASP A 73 5.83 -14.25 7.35
N GLU A 74 5.67 -14.03 8.66
CA GLU A 74 4.74 -13.01 9.18
C GLU A 74 5.01 -11.65 8.53
N LEU A 75 3.96 -11.05 7.96
CA LEU A 75 4.04 -9.76 7.30
C LEU A 75 3.50 -8.67 8.22
N PHE A 76 4.06 -7.48 8.05
CA PHE A 76 3.65 -6.27 8.76
C PHE A 76 3.18 -5.24 7.75
N ASP A 77 2.15 -4.49 8.12
CA ASP A 77 1.67 -3.37 7.33
C ASP A 77 2.84 -2.38 7.10
N PRO A 78 3.12 -2.01 5.84
CA PRO A 78 4.29 -1.24 5.51
C PRO A 78 4.18 0.22 5.98
N VAL A 79 2.99 0.71 6.30
CA VAL A 79 2.69 2.07 6.77
C VAL A 79 2.54 2.10 8.29
N THR A 80 1.63 1.30 8.85
CA THR A 80 1.32 1.31 10.30
C THR A 80 2.32 0.50 11.13
N LYS A 81 3.06 -0.42 10.50
CA LYS A 81 3.98 -1.37 11.15
C LYS A 81 3.29 -2.38 12.07
N GLU A 82 1.98 -2.46 12.02
CA GLU A 82 1.21 -3.46 12.75
C GLU A 82 1.27 -4.80 12.01
N LYS A 83 1.06 -5.89 12.76
CA LYS A 83 0.98 -7.22 12.15
C LYS A 83 -0.24 -7.29 11.22
N MET A 84 -0.06 -7.86 10.03
CA MET A 84 -1.17 -8.07 9.10
C MET A 84 -2.20 -9.03 9.68
N ASP A 85 -3.48 -8.82 9.36
CA ASP A 85 -4.55 -9.73 9.78
C ASP A 85 -4.38 -11.10 9.08
N ASN A 86 -4.24 -12.15 9.89
CA ASN A 86 -4.11 -13.51 9.40
C ASN A 86 -5.36 -13.99 8.66
N ASN A 87 -6.52 -13.37 8.91
CA ASN A 87 -7.81 -13.76 8.32
C ASN A 87 -8.05 -13.15 6.94
N ILE A 88 -7.10 -12.38 6.39
CA ILE A 88 -7.20 -11.86 5.02
C ILE A 88 -7.44 -13.03 4.07
N CYS A 89 -8.56 -12.96 3.36
CA CYS A 89 -9.04 -14.03 2.50
C CYS A 89 -8.34 -13.97 1.15
N ILE A 90 -7.95 -15.14 0.64
CA ILE A 90 -7.26 -15.32 -0.63
C ILE A 90 -7.93 -16.45 -1.41
N GLU A 91 -8.17 -16.21 -2.69
CA GLU A 91 -8.83 -17.18 -3.58
C GLU A 91 -8.14 -17.21 -4.95
N TYR A 92 -8.10 -18.39 -5.57
CA TYR A 92 -7.58 -18.60 -6.91
C TYR A 92 -8.74 -18.87 -7.89
N ILE A 93 -8.96 -17.95 -8.81
CA ILE A 93 -10.08 -18.00 -9.78
C ILE A 93 -9.51 -17.63 -11.16
N ASN A 94 -9.88 -18.39 -12.20
CA ASN A 94 -9.49 -18.09 -13.59
C ASN A 94 -7.99 -17.84 -13.78
N GLU A 95 -7.17 -18.71 -13.18
CA GLU A 95 -5.71 -18.63 -13.24
C GLU A 95 -5.07 -17.42 -12.53
N GLU A 96 -5.84 -16.66 -11.75
CA GLU A 96 -5.35 -15.50 -11.00
C GLU A 96 -5.71 -15.58 -9.50
N VAL A 97 -4.83 -15.00 -8.67
CA VAL A 97 -5.05 -14.91 -7.21
C VAL A 97 -5.67 -13.55 -6.86
N TYR A 98 -6.75 -13.58 -6.09
CA TYR A 98 -7.47 -12.40 -5.60
C TYR A 98 -7.53 -12.39 -4.07
N PHE A 99 -7.65 -11.18 -3.53
CA PHE A 99 -8.10 -10.99 -2.16
C PHE A 99 -9.62 -10.97 -2.18
N CYS A 100 -10.23 -11.77 -1.31
CA CYS A 100 -11.62 -11.63 -0.92
C CYS A 100 -11.70 -10.67 0.29
#